data_AF-G1PJC5-F1
#
_entry.id   AF-G1PJC5-F1
#
_cell.length_a   1.000
_cell.length_b   1.000
_cell.length_c   1.000
_cell.angle_alpha   90.00
_cell.angle_beta   90.00
_cell.angle_gamma   90.00
#
_symmetry.space_group_name_H-M   'P 1'
#
loop_
_entity.id
_entity.type
_entity.pdbx_description
1 polymer ?
#
loop_
_entity_poly.entity_id
_entity_poly.type
_entity_poly.pdbx_seq_one_letter_code
_entity_poly.pdbx_strand_id
1 'polypeptide(L)'
;MAICRCPLSHLISLLLFLFPSETACRPSGRRPNKMQAFRIWDVNQKTFYLRNNQLVAGYLQGPNTKLEEKIDVVPVEPHTVLLGIHGGKLCLACVKAGNEIRLQLEEVNITDLSKTTEQNKRFTFIRSDSGPTTTFESAACPGWYLCTALEADQPVSLTNEPREAVRVTKFYFQQD
;
A
#
# COMPACT_ATOMS: atom_id res chain seq x y z
N MET A 1 31.85 -86.84 -20.43
CA MET A 1 32.54 -86.03 -19.40
C MET A 1 32.18 -84.57 -19.69
N ALA A 2 31.20 -84.02 -18.98
CA ALA A 2 31.37 -83.10 -17.83
C ALA A 2 31.91 -81.71 -18.25
N ILE A 3 31.45 -80.54 -17.81
CA ILE A 3 30.42 -80.03 -16.87
C ILE A 3 30.29 -78.50 -17.17
N CYS A 4 29.12 -77.92 -16.84
CA CYS A 4 28.74 -76.51 -16.52
C CYS A 4 29.59 -75.32 -17.00
N ARG A 5 29.03 -74.32 -17.71
CA ARG A 5 28.12 -73.22 -17.26
C ARG A 5 28.58 -72.45 -16.01
N CYS A 6 29.13 -71.24 -16.23
CA CYS A 6 28.78 -69.94 -15.63
C CYS A 6 29.92 -68.92 -15.86
N PRO A 7 29.66 -67.69 -16.35
CA PRO A 7 30.53 -66.56 -16.10
C PRO A 7 29.98 -65.71 -14.95
N LEU A 8 30.83 -65.47 -13.96
CA LEU A 8 30.59 -64.61 -12.80
C LEU A 8 31.32 -63.27 -13.01
N SER A 9 30.70 -62.19 -12.53
CA SER A 9 31.22 -60.80 -12.39
C SER A 9 31.23 -59.97 -13.68
N HIS A 10 30.67 -58.76 -13.74
CA HIS A 10 30.61 -57.71 -12.72
C HIS A 10 29.22 -57.06 -12.61
N LEU A 11 28.78 -56.87 -11.37
CA LEU A 11 27.65 -56.04 -10.97
C LEU A 11 27.98 -54.55 -11.19
N ILE A 12 27.27 -53.90 -12.12
CA ILE A 12 27.03 -52.46 -12.06
C ILE A 12 25.51 -52.30 -12.16
N SER A 13 24.83 -52.47 -11.02
CA SER A 13 23.44 -52.04 -10.87
C SER A 13 23.47 -50.56 -10.53
N LEU A 14 23.24 -49.72 -11.53
CA LEU A 14 23.01 -48.29 -11.35
C LEU A 14 21.62 -48.12 -10.72
N LEU A 15 21.52 -48.31 -9.41
CA LEU A 15 20.34 -47.94 -8.62
C LEU A 15 20.25 -46.41 -8.63
N LEU A 16 19.54 -45.89 -9.64
CA LEU A 16 19.01 -44.55 -9.62
C LEU A 16 18.02 -44.50 -8.45
N PHE A 17 18.48 -43.99 -7.31
CA PHE A 17 17.62 -43.56 -6.23
C PHE A 17 16.69 -42.46 -6.77
N LEU A 18 15.51 -42.87 -7.25
CA LEU A 18 14.36 -42.00 -7.35
C LEU A 18 13.91 -41.72 -5.92
N PHE A 19 14.61 -40.81 -5.23
CA PHE A 19 14.02 -40.09 -4.12
C PHE A 19 13.00 -39.12 -4.75
N PRO A 20 11.70 -39.26 -4.48
CA PRO A 20 10.80 -38.15 -4.72
C PRO A 20 11.28 -37.05 -3.78
N SER A 21 11.86 -36.00 -4.33
CA SER A 21 11.95 -34.73 -3.63
C SER A 21 10.52 -34.25 -3.44
N GLU A 22 9.86 -34.73 -2.38
CA GLU A 22 8.73 -34.03 -1.76
C GLU A 22 9.26 -32.67 -1.29
N THR A 23 9.33 -31.76 -2.25
CA THR A 23 9.25 -30.34 -1.95
C THR A 23 7.83 -30.13 -1.50
N ALA A 24 7.59 -30.41 -0.21
CA ALA A 24 6.47 -29.85 0.50
C ALA A 24 6.61 -28.34 0.32
N CYS A 25 5.85 -27.78 -0.63
CA CYS A 25 5.62 -26.35 -0.70
C CYS A 25 5.02 -25.97 0.64
N ARG A 26 5.87 -25.56 1.58
CA ARG A 26 5.41 -24.88 2.79
C ARG A 26 4.57 -23.73 2.27
N PRO A 27 3.27 -23.65 2.60
CA PRO A 27 2.56 -22.43 2.36
C PRO A 27 3.35 -21.37 3.11
N SER A 28 3.97 -20.46 2.36
CA SER A 28 4.52 -19.23 2.90
C SER A 28 3.35 -18.59 3.63
N GLY A 29 3.30 -18.79 4.95
CA GLY A 29 2.33 -18.13 5.80
C GLY A 29 2.58 -16.65 5.61
N ARG A 30 1.75 -15.99 4.77
CA ARG A 30 1.80 -14.56 4.60
C ARG A 30 1.70 -13.98 6.00
N ARG A 31 2.75 -13.31 6.46
CA ARG A 31 2.68 -12.54 7.70
C ARG A 31 1.46 -11.62 7.56
N PRO A 32 0.57 -11.52 8.55
CA PRO A 32 -0.53 -10.60 8.47
C PRO A 32 0.04 -9.21 8.19
N ASN A 33 -0.48 -8.52 7.16
CA ASN A 33 -0.07 -7.17 6.83
C ASN A 33 -0.44 -6.29 8.02
N LYS A 34 0.56 -6.02 8.85
CA LYS A 34 0.40 -5.27 10.09
C LYS A 34 0.22 -3.80 9.72
N MET A 35 -0.85 -3.21 10.24
CA MET A 35 -1.09 -1.78 10.15
C MET A 35 0.04 -1.01 10.85
N GLN A 36 0.52 0.06 10.21
CA GLN A 36 1.60 0.91 10.68
C GLN A 36 1.17 2.37 10.62
N ALA A 37 1.50 3.17 11.62
CA ALA A 37 1.26 4.61 11.60
C ALA A 37 2.43 5.34 10.92
N PHE A 38 2.10 6.29 10.05
CA PHE A 38 3.04 7.13 9.35
C PHE A 38 2.69 8.59 9.57
N ARG A 39 3.73 9.40 9.75
CA ARG A 39 3.65 10.84 9.62
C ARG A 39 3.73 11.23 8.15
N ILE A 40 2.87 12.16 7.73
CA ILE A 40 2.82 12.67 6.36
C ILE A 40 2.77 14.20 6.36
N TRP A 41 3.57 14.82 5.51
CA TRP A 41 3.49 16.24 5.23
C TRP A 41 3.95 16.52 3.80
N ASP A 42 3.40 17.56 3.18
CA ASP A 42 3.78 17.92 1.82
C ASP A 42 5.16 18.61 1.76
N VAL A 43 5.72 18.76 0.55
CA VAL A 43 7.02 19.44 0.37
C VAL A 43 7.02 20.91 0.82
N ASN A 44 5.84 21.53 0.92
CA ASN A 44 5.66 22.88 1.44
C ASN A 44 5.42 22.90 2.96
N GLN A 45 5.69 21.78 3.65
CA GLN A 45 5.58 21.60 5.10
C GLN A 45 4.15 21.67 5.66
N LYS A 46 3.12 21.48 4.83
CA LYS A 46 1.75 21.36 5.33
C LYS A 46 1.50 19.95 5.86
N THR A 47 0.95 19.88 7.07
CA THR A 47 0.56 18.64 7.75
C THR A 47 -0.93 18.41 7.58
N PHE A 48 -1.36 17.16 7.73
CA PHE A 48 -2.78 16.83 7.67
C PHE A 48 -3.43 16.99 9.04
N TYR A 49 -4.65 17.52 9.04
CA TYR A 49 -5.51 17.54 10.22
C TYR A 49 -6.98 17.43 9.80
N LEU A 50 -7.85 17.05 10.73
CA LEU A 50 -9.27 16.93 10.47
C LEU A 50 -10.01 18.24 10.77
N ARG A 51 -10.83 18.71 9.83
CA ARG A 51 -11.74 19.86 10.01
C ARG A 51 -13.08 19.53 9.37
N ASN A 52 -14.17 19.61 10.14
CA ASN A 52 -15.53 19.30 9.65
C ASN A 52 -15.65 17.94 8.95
N ASN A 53 -14.99 16.91 9.49
CA ASN A 53 -14.93 15.56 8.91
C ASN A 53 -14.29 15.48 7.51
N GLN A 54 -13.51 16.50 7.12
CA GLN A 54 -12.69 16.51 5.92
C GLN A 54 -11.22 16.57 6.30
N LEU A 55 -10.39 15.82 5.57
CA LEU A 55 -8.95 15.88 5.71
C LEU A 55 -8.44 17.16 5.05
N VAL A 56 -7.72 17.98 5.81
CA VAL A 56 -7.24 19.31 5.38
C VAL A 56 -5.72 19.37 5.54
N ALA A 57 -5.05 20.08 4.63
CA ALA A 57 -3.60 20.32 4.71
C ALA A 57 -3.30 21.77 5.11
N GLY A 58 -2.55 21.98 6.19
CA GLY A 58 -2.21 23.32 6.65
C GLY A 58 -1.02 23.38 7.61
N TYR A 59 -0.80 24.57 8.15
CA TYR A 59 0.31 24.86 9.05
C TYR A 59 -0.17 24.84 10.50
N LEU A 60 0.08 23.75 11.21
CA LEU A 60 -0.23 23.65 12.63
C LEU A 60 0.88 24.30 13.47
N GLN A 61 0.50 25.13 14.44
CA GLN A 61 1.44 25.84 15.31
C GLN A 61 1.02 25.76 16.79
N GLY A 62 2.03 25.81 17.66
CA GLY A 62 1.83 25.83 19.12
C GLY A 62 0.99 24.65 19.59
N PRO A 63 -0.11 24.88 20.35
CA PRO A 63 -0.94 23.80 20.88
C PRO A 63 -1.73 23.04 19.81
N ASN A 64 -1.83 23.56 18.57
CA ASN A 64 -2.57 22.91 17.49
C ASN A 64 -1.78 21.76 16.82
N THR A 65 -0.48 21.62 17.09
CA THR A 65 0.33 20.50 16.58
C THR A 65 -0.19 19.13 17.02
N LYS A 66 -0.91 19.07 18.14
CA LYS A 66 -1.60 17.84 18.61
C LYS A 66 -2.76 17.40 17.71
N LEU A 67 -3.22 18.26 16.80
CA LEU A 67 -4.28 17.96 15.82
C LEU A 67 -3.73 17.30 14.56
N GLU A 68 -2.40 17.15 14.45
CA GLU A 68 -1.76 16.47 13.32
C GLU A 68 -2.28 15.03 13.22
N GLU A 69 -2.85 14.70 12.08
CA GLU A 69 -3.35 13.36 11.77
C GLU A 69 -2.21 12.51 11.23
N LYS A 70 -2.08 11.32 11.84
CA LYS A 70 -1.19 10.27 11.35
C LYS A 70 -1.96 9.39 10.36
N ILE A 71 -1.27 8.88 9.36
CA ILE A 71 -1.84 7.96 8.38
C ILE A 71 -1.57 6.52 8.82
N ASP A 72 -2.63 5.78 9.06
CA ASP A 72 -2.62 4.34 9.23
C ASP A 72 -2.47 3.67 7.86
N VAL A 73 -1.45 2.84 7.70
CA VAL A 73 -1.08 2.20 6.44
C VAL A 73 -1.18 0.69 6.59
N VAL A 74 -1.92 0.06 5.69
CA VAL A 74 -1.91 -1.40 5.52
C VAL A 74 -1.40 -1.71 4.11
N PRO A 75 -0.22 -2.35 3.96
CA PRO A 75 0.22 -2.80 2.64
C PRO A 75 -0.76 -3.87 2.13
N VAL A 76 -0.98 -3.93 0.81
CA VAL A 76 -1.85 -4.94 0.18
C VAL A 76 -1.01 -5.84 -0.71
N GLU A 77 -0.37 -5.23 -1.71
CA GLU A 77 0.56 -5.84 -2.66
C GLU A 77 1.84 -4.98 -2.74
N PRO A 78 2.88 -5.40 -3.47
CA PRO A 78 4.05 -4.55 -3.68
C PRO A 78 3.63 -3.17 -4.19
N HIS A 79 4.08 -2.12 -3.50
CA HIS A 79 3.79 -0.72 -3.83
C HIS A 79 2.31 -0.31 -3.76
N THR A 80 1.40 -1.13 -3.23
CA THR A 80 0.02 -0.72 -3.00
C THR A 80 -0.33 -0.73 -1.52
N VAL A 81 -1.05 0.31 -1.11
CA VAL A 81 -1.37 0.59 0.28
C VAL A 81 -2.82 1.00 0.43
N LEU A 82 -3.42 0.59 1.53
CA LEU A 82 -4.62 1.23 2.06
C LEU A 82 -4.17 2.34 3.00
N LEU A 83 -4.86 3.49 2.93
CA LEU A 83 -4.60 4.65 3.76
C LEU A 83 -5.83 4.93 4.62
N GLY A 84 -5.62 5.11 5.92
CA GLY A 84 -6.66 5.52 6.85
C GLY A 84 -6.13 6.46 7.93
N ILE A 85 -7.04 6.91 8.79
CA ILE A 85 -6.75 7.69 9.99
C ILE A 85 -7.56 7.13 11.17
N HIS A 86 -7.30 7.65 12.37
CA HIS A 86 -8.00 7.29 13.60
C HIS A 86 -7.92 5.79 13.93
N GLY A 87 -6.74 5.19 13.74
CA GLY A 87 -6.50 3.76 13.94
C GLY A 87 -7.13 2.92 12.83
N GLY A 88 -7.19 3.46 11.62
CA GLY A 88 -7.74 2.80 10.44
C GLY A 88 -9.26 2.73 10.41
N LYS A 89 -9.98 3.53 11.20
CA LYS A 89 -11.46 3.54 11.23
C LYS A 89 -12.08 4.43 10.15
N LEU A 90 -11.32 5.40 9.68
CA LEU A 90 -11.68 6.29 8.58
C LEU A 90 -10.70 6.07 7.44
N CYS A 91 -11.15 5.48 6.34
CA CYS A 91 -10.30 5.18 5.19
C CYS A 91 -10.42 6.25 4.12
N LEU A 92 -9.31 6.56 3.45
CA LEU A 92 -9.28 7.45 2.29
C LEU A 92 -9.81 6.66 1.08
N ALA A 93 -10.84 7.20 0.43
CA ALA A 93 -11.49 6.62 -0.73
C ALA A 93 -11.43 7.56 -1.93
N CYS A 94 -11.10 7.02 -3.09
CA CYS A 94 -11.30 7.66 -4.38
C CYS A 94 -12.71 7.33 -4.88
N VAL A 95 -13.60 8.33 -4.89
CA VAL A 95 -14.98 8.17 -5.33
C VAL A 95 -15.14 8.82 -6.69
N LYS A 96 -15.68 8.05 -7.65
CA LYS A 96 -16.05 8.55 -8.98
C LYS A 96 -17.57 8.66 -9.06
N ALA A 97 -18.07 9.89 -9.20
CA ALA A 97 -19.48 10.19 -9.39
C ALA A 97 -19.68 10.86 -10.77
N GLY A 98 -20.10 10.07 -11.76
CA GLY A 98 -20.15 10.52 -13.15
C GLY A 98 -18.75 10.86 -13.68
N ASN A 99 -18.53 12.14 -14.02
CA ASN A 99 -17.24 12.65 -14.48
C ASN A 99 -16.39 13.26 -13.35
N GLU A 100 -16.93 13.41 -12.15
CA GLU A 100 -16.21 13.97 -11.01
C GLU A 100 -15.47 12.86 -10.25
N ILE A 101 -14.20 13.08 -9.98
CA ILE A 101 -13.37 12.21 -9.13
C ILE A 101 -12.95 13.03 -7.92
N ARG A 102 -13.22 12.48 -6.73
CA ARG A 102 -12.95 13.17 -5.46
C ARG A 102 -12.36 12.23 -4.42
N LEU A 103 -11.61 12.81 -3.49
CA LEU A 103 -11.19 12.14 -2.27
C LEU A 103 -12.31 12.27 -1.22
N GLN A 104 -12.60 11.18 -0.52
CA GLN A 104 -13.58 11.15 0.57
C GLN A 104 -13.04 10.30 1.71
N LEU A 105 -13.32 10.71 2.95
CA LEU A 105 -13.15 9.85 4.13
C LEU A 105 -14.42 9.04 4.32
N GLU A 106 -14.27 7.73 4.50
CA GLU A 106 -15.38 6.82 4.78
C GLU A 106 -15.14 6.03 6.06
N GLU A 107 -16.20 5.87 6.86
CA GLU A 107 -16.18 5.11 8.10
C GLU A 107 -16.22 3.61 7.81
N VAL A 108 -15.03 3.08 7.51
CA VAL A 108 -14.78 1.66 7.23
C VAL A 108 -13.45 1.29 7.88
N ASN A 109 -13.41 0.14 8.54
CA ASN A 109 -12.19 -0.35 9.14
C ASN A 109 -11.23 -0.89 8.06
N ILE A 110 -10.00 -0.38 8.06
CA ILE A 110 -8.94 -0.75 7.12
C ILE A 110 -8.62 -2.26 7.17
N THR A 111 -8.82 -2.92 8.31
CA THR A 111 -8.61 -4.38 8.43
C THR A 111 -9.69 -5.19 7.72
N ASP A 112 -10.87 -4.61 7.52
CA ASP A 112 -11.96 -5.27 6.78
C ASP A 112 -11.69 -5.17 5.26
N LEU A 113 -10.99 -4.12 4.84
CA LEU A 113 -10.60 -3.87 3.45
C LEU A 113 -9.39 -4.70 2.99
N SER A 114 -8.57 -5.20 3.93
CA SER A 114 -7.34 -5.94 3.60
C SER A 114 -7.60 -7.28 2.89
N LYS A 115 -8.84 -7.75 2.86
CA LYS A 115 -9.29 -8.85 2.01
C LYS A 115 -9.61 -8.27 0.62
N THR A 116 -8.65 -8.32 -0.30
CA THR A 116 -8.75 -7.70 -1.62
C THR A 116 -10.02 -8.15 -2.35
N THR A 117 -10.92 -7.21 -2.64
CA THR A 117 -12.06 -7.36 -3.54
C THR A 117 -12.05 -6.19 -4.53
N GLU A 118 -12.72 -6.32 -5.69
CA GLU A 118 -12.84 -5.22 -6.66
C GLU A 118 -13.45 -3.95 -6.04
N GLN A 119 -14.33 -4.10 -5.05
CA GLN A 119 -14.92 -2.96 -4.32
C GLN A 119 -13.90 -2.23 -3.45
N ASN A 120 -12.87 -2.91 -2.96
CA ASN A 120 -11.83 -2.32 -2.11
C ASN A 120 -10.81 -1.50 -2.90
N LYS A 121 -10.78 -1.65 -4.24
CA LYS A 121 -9.84 -0.93 -5.12
C LYS A 121 -9.92 0.59 -4.98
N ARG A 122 -11.09 1.13 -4.60
CA ARG A 122 -11.29 2.57 -4.35
C ARG A 122 -10.57 3.10 -3.11
N PHE A 123 -10.20 2.23 -2.18
CA PHE A 123 -9.42 2.59 -0.99
C PHE A 123 -7.92 2.34 -1.17
N THR A 124 -7.54 1.76 -2.31
CA THR A 124 -6.15 1.38 -2.60
C THR A 124 -5.44 2.49 -3.35
N PHE A 125 -4.23 2.80 -2.89
CA PHE A 125 -3.33 3.74 -3.52
C PHE A 125 -2.03 3.05 -3.92
N ILE A 126 -1.49 3.40 -5.08
CA ILE A 126 -0.17 3.01 -5.53
C ILE A 126 0.82 4.01 -4.95
N ARG A 127 1.67 3.53 -4.05
CA ARG A 127 2.75 4.29 -3.43
C ARG A 127 4.00 4.23 -4.30
N SER A 128 4.48 5.38 -4.74
CA SER A 128 5.75 5.51 -5.45
C SER A 128 6.71 6.44 -4.72
N ASP A 129 7.84 5.89 -4.28
CA ASP A 129 8.91 6.63 -3.62
C ASP A 129 9.90 7.17 -4.66
N SER A 130 10.18 8.48 -4.61
CA SER A 130 11.12 9.20 -5.46
C SER A 130 12.05 10.04 -4.59
N GLY A 131 13.23 9.48 -4.30
CA GLY A 131 14.17 10.07 -3.36
C GLY A 131 13.57 10.16 -1.95
N PRO A 132 13.55 11.35 -1.31
CA PRO A 132 12.98 11.51 0.03
C PRO A 132 11.46 11.70 0.03
N THR A 133 10.84 11.78 -1.15
CA THR A 133 9.41 12.07 -1.29
C THR A 133 8.65 10.87 -1.82
N THR A 134 7.38 10.79 -1.48
CA THR A 134 6.44 9.76 -1.87
C THR A 134 5.26 10.40 -2.58
N THR A 135 4.73 9.70 -3.57
CA THR A 135 3.49 10.05 -4.28
C THR A 135 2.50 8.91 -4.13
N PHE A 136 1.21 9.24 -4.14
CA PHE A 136 0.13 8.27 -4.00
C PHE A 136 -0.84 8.43 -5.16
N GLU A 137 -0.94 7.42 -6.02
CA GLU A 137 -1.88 7.37 -7.14
C GLU A 137 -3.10 6.52 -6.76
N SER A 138 -4.30 6.92 -7.13
CA SER A 138 -5.51 6.11 -6.92
C SER A 138 -5.47 4.86 -7.80
N ALA A 139 -5.59 3.68 -7.18
CA ALA A 139 -5.69 2.43 -7.93
C ALA A 139 -7.03 2.30 -8.67
N ALA A 140 -8.10 2.94 -8.19
CA ALA A 140 -9.40 2.95 -8.84
C ALA A 140 -9.51 3.95 -9.99
N CYS A 141 -8.75 5.04 -9.94
CA CYS A 141 -8.70 6.06 -10.98
C CYS A 141 -7.24 6.34 -11.39
N PRO A 142 -6.66 5.51 -12.28
CA PRO A 142 -5.29 5.71 -12.75
C PRO A 142 -5.06 7.12 -13.30
N GLY A 143 -3.89 7.66 -13.04
CA GLY A 143 -3.51 9.04 -13.35
C GLY A 143 -3.97 10.09 -12.33
N TRP A 144 -4.80 9.72 -11.34
CA TRP A 144 -5.22 10.63 -10.27
C TRP A 144 -4.36 10.47 -9.02
N TYR A 145 -3.69 11.54 -8.61
CA TYR A 145 -2.75 11.56 -7.50
C TYR A 145 -3.32 12.31 -6.30
N LEU A 146 -3.04 11.82 -5.10
CA LEU A 146 -3.27 12.55 -3.85
C LEU A 146 -2.52 13.88 -3.91
N CYS A 147 -3.21 14.97 -3.59
CA CYS A 147 -2.63 16.30 -3.65
C CYS A 147 -3.17 17.25 -2.58
N THR A 148 -2.39 18.28 -2.31
CA THR A 148 -2.80 19.46 -1.52
C THR A 148 -2.79 20.69 -2.43
N ALA A 149 -3.59 21.70 -2.05
CA ALA A 149 -3.51 23.01 -2.68
C ALA A 149 -2.22 23.74 -2.28
N LEU A 150 -1.86 24.80 -3.02
CA LEU A 150 -0.80 25.71 -2.58
C LEU A 150 -1.22 26.46 -1.32
N GLU A 151 -2.47 26.93 -1.31
CA GLU A 151 -3.08 27.59 -0.17
C GLU A 151 -3.18 26.64 1.03
N ALA A 152 -2.90 27.18 2.21
CA ALA A 152 -3.09 26.46 3.46
C ALA A 152 -4.59 26.27 3.76
N ASP A 153 -4.86 25.29 4.61
CA ASP A 153 -6.19 24.99 5.14
C ASP A 153 -7.23 24.63 4.07
N GLN A 154 -6.75 24.08 2.96
CA GLN A 154 -7.60 23.52 1.90
C GLN A 154 -7.73 22.00 2.07
N PRO A 155 -8.88 21.42 1.66
CA PRO A 155 -9.07 19.98 1.67
C PRO A 155 -7.99 19.25 0.86
N VAL A 156 -7.55 18.11 1.38
CA VAL A 156 -6.74 17.16 0.61
C VAL A 156 -7.62 16.58 -0.50
N SER A 157 -7.10 16.49 -1.71
CA SER A 157 -7.87 16.14 -2.91
C SER A 157 -7.10 15.17 -3.81
N LEU A 158 -7.67 14.90 -4.99
CA LEU A 158 -7.03 14.19 -6.08
C LEU A 158 -6.83 15.14 -7.27
N THR A 159 -5.75 14.96 -8.03
CA THR A 159 -5.50 15.67 -9.29
C THR A 159 -5.02 14.72 -10.38
N ASN A 160 -5.50 14.91 -11.61
CA ASN A 160 -4.97 14.27 -12.81
C ASN A 160 -3.87 15.08 -13.51
N GLU A 161 -3.51 16.24 -12.95
CA GLU A 161 -2.52 17.17 -13.51
C GLU A 161 -1.36 17.37 -12.51
N PRO A 162 -0.59 16.31 -12.19
CA PRO A 162 0.41 16.32 -11.12
C PRO A 162 1.62 17.24 -11.39
N ARG A 163 1.74 17.79 -12.60
CA ARG A 163 2.82 18.68 -13.03
C ARG A 163 2.43 20.16 -12.94
N GLU A 164 1.17 20.46 -12.66
CA GLU A 164 0.73 21.83 -12.49
C GLU A 164 1.27 22.42 -11.19
N ALA A 165 1.80 23.64 -11.27
CA ALA A 165 2.39 24.32 -10.12
C ALA A 165 1.38 24.64 -9.01
N VAL A 166 0.07 24.55 -9.27
CA VAL A 166 -1.00 24.89 -8.32
C VAL A 166 -1.37 23.75 -7.37
N ARG A 167 -0.86 22.54 -7.58
CA ARG A 167 -1.09 21.35 -6.74
C ARG A 167 0.23 20.76 -6.28
N VAL A 168 0.26 20.27 -5.05
CA VAL A 168 1.42 19.56 -4.50
C VAL A 168 1.08 18.08 -4.36
N THR A 169 1.82 17.22 -5.06
CA THR A 169 1.60 15.75 -5.09
C THR A 169 2.69 14.96 -4.38
N LYS A 170 3.75 15.65 -3.92
CA LYS A 170 4.91 15.04 -3.27
C LYS A 170 4.82 15.26 -1.77
N PHE A 171 4.99 14.17 -1.03
CA PHE A 171 4.92 14.15 0.42
C PHE A 171 6.19 13.54 1.00
N TYR A 172 6.63 14.04 2.14
CA TYR A 172 7.49 13.27 3.02
C TYR A 172 6.62 12.26 3.77
N PHE A 173 7.07 11.01 3.86
CA PHE A 173 6.29 9.92 4.42
C PHE A 173 7.16 9.03 5.28
N GLN A 174 7.03 9.18 6.60
CA GLN A 174 7.92 8.57 7.58
C GLN A 174 7.13 7.70 8.55
N GLN A 175 7.60 6.48 8.80
CA GLN A 175 7.00 5.62 9.81
C GLN A 175 7.28 6.18 11.21
N ASP A 176 6.25 6.25 12.05
CA ASP A 176 6.37 6.65 13.45
C ASP A 176 6.94 5.54 14.36
#